data_AF-A0A968Q7N6-F1
#
_entry.id   AF-A0A968Q7N6-F1
#
_cell.length_a   1.000
_cell.length_b   1.000
_cell.length_c   1.000
_cell.angle_alpha   90.00
_cell.angle_beta   90.00
_cell.angle_gamma   90.00
#
_symmetry.space_group_name_H-M   'P 1'
#
loop_
_entity.id
_entity.type
_entity.pdbx_description
1 polymer ?
#
loop_
_entity_poly.entity_id
_entity_poly.type
_entity_poly.pdbx_seq_one_letter_code
_entity_poly.pdbx_strand_id
1 'polypeptide(L)'
;MRRHLDSTDTLPGQIINGAIVVLIFLSAVIFVLKTYPLNPAVDAWLNLLDWLIVMAFTLEYGLRLWVAPRPWQYALSFYGLLDLIAILPSWIGVFDIRFLRFFRSLRILRLVRIFNDRLWFGQVTSADSLILLRILFTLGAIIFIYSGLIFQVEHPRNPDDFKTFLDALYFAVVTMTTVGYGDVTPLSDAGRGLTVMMILTGIALIPTQVSSLIRQLVKVSNPRHLPCPGCGFASHDDDALFCKRCGTALD
;
A
#
# COMPACT_ATOMS: atom_id res chain seq x y z
N MET A 1 2.13 -8.53 -29.66
CA MET A 1 1.49 -9.02 -28.42
C MET A 1 2.45 -9.08 -27.24
N ARG A 2 3.62 -9.74 -27.34
CA ARG A 2 4.66 -9.82 -26.27
C ARG A 2 5.22 -8.49 -25.73
N ARG A 3 5.15 -7.41 -26.51
CA ARG A 3 5.73 -6.10 -26.16
C ARG A 3 4.75 -5.11 -25.52
N HIS A 4 3.45 -5.44 -25.45
CA HIS A 4 2.41 -4.48 -25.03
C HIS A 4 1.95 -4.66 -23.57
N LEU A 5 2.21 -5.81 -22.95
CA LEU A 5 1.84 -6.06 -21.55
C LEU A 5 2.90 -5.60 -20.54
N ASP A 6 4.16 -5.45 -20.98
CA ASP A 6 5.26 -4.89 -20.15
C ASP A 6 5.49 -3.40 -20.40
N SER A 7 4.98 -2.85 -21.50
CA SER A 7 5.01 -1.40 -21.74
C SER A 7 3.88 -0.75 -20.95
N THR A 8 4.21 -0.35 -19.73
CA THR A 8 3.40 0.50 -18.87
C THR A 8 2.91 1.77 -19.58
N ASP A 9 3.53 2.15 -20.71
CA ASP A 9 3.22 3.34 -21.50
C ASP A 9 2.11 3.18 -22.57
N THR A 10 1.53 1.97 -22.72
CA THR A 10 0.44 1.74 -23.68
C THR A 10 -0.94 1.93 -23.04
N LEU A 11 -1.87 2.55 -23.78
CA LEU A 11 -3.26 2.82 -23.35
C LEU A 11 -3.97 1.58 -22.72
N PRO A 12 -3.82 0.36 -23.27
CA PRO A 12 -4.38 -0.85 -22.65
C PRO A 12 -3.73 -1.21 -21.32
N GLY A 13 -2.41 -1.05 -21.18
CA GLY A 13 -1.68 -1.31 -19.94
C GLY A 13 -2.12 -0.37 -18.81
N GLN A 14 -2.41 0.88 -19.14
CA GLN A 14 -2.88 1.90 -18.19
C GLN A 14 -4.28 1.58 -17.65
N ILE A 15 -5.20 1.18 -18.52
CA ILE A 15 -6.56 0.77 -18.11
C ILE A 15 -6.49 -0.46 -17.20
N ILE A 16 -5.66 -1.44 -17.54
CA ILE A 16 -5.48 -2.65 -16.73
C ILE A 16 -4.91 -2.32 -15.36
N ASN A 17 -3.85 -1.52 -15.28
CA ASN A 17 -3.24 -1.14 -14.01
C ASN A 17 -4.21 -0.31 -13.13
N GLY A 18 -4.94 0.64 -13.72
CA GLY A 18 -5.97 1.40 -13.02
C GLY A 18 -7.09 0.51 -12.48
N ALA A 19 -7.57 -0.44 -13.30
CA ALA A 19 -8.58 -1.41 -12.88
C ALA A 19 -8.08 -2.28 -11.72
N ILE A 20 -6.82 -2.74 -11.75
CA ILE A 20 -6.21 -3.52 -10.65
C ILE A 20 -6.21 -2.71 -9.35
N VAL A 21 -5.82 -1.43 -9.39
CA VAL A 21 -5.82 -0.57 -8.20
C VAL A 21 -7.23 -0.43 -7.64
N VAL A 22 -8.23 -0.17 -8.49
CA VAL A 22 -9.65 -0.11 -8.06
C VAL A 22 -10.10 -1.42 -7.43
N LEU A 23 -9.75 -2.57 -8.02
CA LEU A 23 -10.09 -3.89 -7.47
C LEU A 23 -9.41 -4.15 -6.11
N ILE A 24 -8.18 -3.65 -5.90
CA ILE A 24 -7.49 -3.74 -4.61
C ILE A 24 -8.25 -2.94 -3.55
N PHE A 25 -8.64 -1.69 -3.84
CA PHE A 25 -9.42 -0.88 -2.91
C PHE A 25 -10.79 -1.51 -2.61
N LEU A 26 -11.49 -1.99 -3.64
CA LEU A 26 -12.76 -2.68 -3.49
C LEU A 26 -12.61 -3.92 -2.59
N SER A 27 -11.54 -4.70 -2.79
CA SER A 27 -11.22 -5.86 -1.95
C SER A 27 -10.98 -5.46 -0.48
N ALA A 28 -10.32 -4.33 -0.24
CA ALA A 28 -10.07 -3.82 1.11
C ALA A 28 -11.37 -3.39 1.80
N VAL A 29 -12.27 -2.70 1.09
CA VAL A 29 -13.59 -2.32 1.60
C VAL A 29 -14.43 -3.55 1.94
N ILE A 30 -14.46 -4.55 1.05
CA ILE A 30 -15.19 -5.81 1.30
C ILE A 30 -14.65 -6.51 2.56
N PHE A 31 -13.32 -6.50 2.76
CA PHE A 31 -12.72 -7.07 3.97
C PHE A 31 -13.20 -6.37 5.25
N VAL A 32 -13.21 -5.03 5.27
CA VAL A 32 -13.69 -4.27 6.44
C VAL A 32 -15.17 -4.52 6.69
N LEU A 33 -16.01 -4.48 5.66
CA LEU A 33 -17.45 -4.72 5.78
C LEU A 33 -17.75 -6.09 6.41
N LYS A 34 -16.97 -7.11 6.04
CA LYS A 34 -17.10 -8.47 6.60
C LYS A 34 -16.69 -8.62 8.07
N THR A 35 -16.08 -7.61 8.66
CA THR A 35 -15.81 -7.61 10.11
C THR A 35 -17.03 -7.20 10.94
N TYR A 36 -18.07 -6.67 10.29
CA TYR A 36 -19.34 -6.33 10.94
C TYR A 36 -20.35 -7.47 10.84
N PRO A 37 -21.32 -7.55 11.77
CA PRO A 37 -22.44 -8.47 11.64
C PRO A 37 -23.33 -8.06 10.45
N LEU A 38 -23.24 -8.82 9.36
CA LEU A 38 -23.99 -8.56 8.13
C LEU A 38 -25.20 -9.49 7.99
N ASN A 39 -26.20 -9.04 7.24
CA ASN A 39 -27.31 -9.89 6.81
C ASN A 39 -26.77 -11.02 5.90
N PRO A 40 -27.22 -12.29 6.06
CA PRO A 40 -26.79 -13.41 5.22
C PRO A 40 -26.85 -13.15 3.71
N ALA A 41 -27.84 -12.40 3.23
CA ALA A 41 -27.95 -12.05 1.80
C ALA A 41 -26.80 -11.13 1.34
N VAL A 42 -26.45 -10.14 2.16
CA VAL A 42 -25.34 -9.21 1.86
C VAL A 42 -24.01 -9.94 1.94
N ASP A 43 -23.81 -10.81 2.94
CA ASP A 43 -22.60 -11.62 3.04
C ASP A 43 -22.39 -12.52 1.81
N ALA A 44 -23.46 -13.14 1.29
CA ALA A 44 -23.41 -13.94 0.07
C ALA A 44 -22.95 -13.12 -1.16
N TRP A 45 -23.49 -11.91 -1.35
CA TRP A 45 -23.06 -11.02 -2.43
C TRP A 45 -21.60 -10.57 -2.27
N LEU A 46 -21.17 -10.24 -1.05
CA LEU A 46 -19.78 -9.88 -0.76
C LEU A 46 -18.82 -11.06 -0.96
N ASN A 47 -19.25 -12.30 -0.68
CA ASN A 47 -18.50 -13.52 -0.98
C ASN A 47 -18.34 -13.72 -2.49
N LEU A 48 -19.41 -13.51 -3.27
CA LEU A 48 -19.35 -13.60 -4.73
C LEU A 48 -18.39 -12.56 -5.32
N LEU A 49 -18.52 -11.29 -4.89
CA LEU A 49 -17.64 -10.21 -5.35
C LEU A 49 -16.17 -10.47 -4.99
N ASP A 50 -15.89 -10.93 -3.77
CA ASP A 50 -14.53 -11.29 -3.36
C ASP A 50 -13.93 -12.40 -4.24
N TRP A 51 -14.72 -13.41 -4.58
CA TRP A 51 -14.30 -14.48 -5.50
C TRP A 51 -14.03 -13.98 -6.92
N LEU A 52 -14.90 -13.10 -7.45
CA LEU A 52 -14.68 -12.48 -8.76
C LEU A 52 -13.39 -11.67 -8.80
N ILE A 53 -13.07 -10.93 -7.73
CA ILE A 53 -11.82 -10.18 -7.61
C ILE A 53 -10.60 -11.12 -7.58
N VAL A 54 -10.68 -12.23 -6.82
CA VAL A 54 -9.60 -13.23 -6.78
C VAL A 54 -9.36 -13.83 -8.16
N MET A 55 -10.44 -14.19 -8.86
CA MET A 55 -10.35 -14.74 -10.21
C MET A 55 -9.73 -13.74 -11.18
N ALA A 56 -10.10 -12.46 -11.10
CA ALA A 56 -9.50 -11.40 -11.90
C ALA A 56 -7.98 -11.27 -11.64
N PHE A 57 -7.53 -11.23 -10.38
CA PHE A 57 -6.10 -11.17 -10.05
C PHE A 57 -5.33 -12.45 -10.43
N THR A 58 -5.98 -13.61 -10.35
CA THR A 58 -5.36 -14.88 -10.74
C THR A 58 -5.18 -14.96 -12.25
N LEU A 59 -6.19 -14.55 -13.02
CA LEU A 59 -6.13 -14.48 -14.47
C LEU A 59 -5.06 -13.48 -14.92
N GLU A 60 -5.01 -12.32 -14.28
CA GLU A 60 -4.00 -11.29 -14.53
C GLU A 60 -2.57 -11.79 -14.27
N TYR A 61 -2.32 -12.42 -13.12
CA TYR A 61 -1.02 -13.03 -12.82
C TYR A 61 -0.68 -14.17 -13.79
N GLY A 62 -1.66 -15.00 -14.14
CA GLY A 62 -1.49 -16.09 -15.12
C GLY A 62 -1.13 -15.58 -16.51
N LEU A 63 -1.76 -14.48 -16.97
CA LEU A 63 -1.42 -13.82 -18.23
C LEU A 63 0.01 -13.26 -18.20
N ARG A 64 0.42 -12.61 -17.09
CA ARG A 64 1.79 -12.12 -16.93
C ARG A 64 2.81 -13.26 -16.96
N LEU A 65 2.51 -14.36 -16.27
CA LEU A 65 3.37 -15.55 -16.26
C LEU A 65 3.48 -16.20 -17.65
N TRP A 66 2.38 -16.24 -18.41
CA TRP A 66 2.35 -16.84 -19.75
C TRP A 66 3.10 -16.01 -20.80
N VAL A 67 3.04 -14.68 -20.68
CA VAL A 67 3.74 -13.77 -21.60
C VAL A 67 5.23 -13.66 -21.26
N ALA A 68 5.60 -13.86 -20.00
CA ALA A 68 6.98 -13.76 -19.54
C ALA A 68 7.90 -14.75 -20.28
N PRO A 69 9.08 -14.32 -20.78
CA PRO A 69 10.03 -15.19 -21.47
C PRO A 69 10.51 -16.37 -20.60
N ARG A 70 10.55 -16.17 -19.28
CA ARG A 70 10.99 -17.13 -18.28
C ARG A 70 10.02 -17.11 -17.09
N PRO A 71 8.97 -17.94 -17.09
CA PRO A 71 7.89 -17.86 -16.10
C PRO A 71 8.40 -18.05 -14.67
N TRP A 72 9.29 -19.02 -14.45
CA TRP A 72 9.86 -19.28 -13.11
C TRP A 72 10.70 -18.12 -12.55
N GLN A 73 11.46 -17.43 -13.41
CA GLN A 73 12.22 -16.25 -13.00
C GLN A 73 11.30 -15.07 -12.68
N TYR A 74 10.18 -14.96 -13.40
CA TYR A 74 9.16 -13.96 -13.10
C TYR A 74 8.45 -14.27 -11.77
N ALA A 75 8.05 -15.52 -11.54
CA ALA A 75 7.37 -15.92 -10.30
C ALA A 75 8.21 -15.66 -9.04
N LEU A 76 9.54 -15.84 -9.12
CA LEU A 76 10.49 -15.56 -8.04
C LEU A 76 11.04 -14.13 -8.05
N SER A 77 10.59 -13.27 -8.99
CA SER A 77 10.92 -11.84 -8.96
C SER A 77 10.18 -11.14 -7.84
N PHE A 78 10.70 -9.99 -7.38
CA PHE A 78 10.06 -9.20 -6.32
C PHE A 78 8.58 -8.91 -6.65
N TYR A 79 8.28 -8.41 -7.84
CA TYR A 79 6.90 -8.12 -8.27
C TYR A 79 6.04 -9.37 -8.42
N GLY A 80 6.59 -10.45 -8.97
CA GLY A 80 5.89 -11.73 -9.08
C GLY A 80 5.56 -12.33 -7.71
N LEU A 81 6.40 -12.10 -6.71
CA LEU A 81 6.16 -12.52 -5.33
C LEU A 81 5.05 -11.68 -4.67
N LEU A 82 5.03 -10.35 -4.85
CA LEU A 82 3.92 -9.51 -4.37
C LEU A 82 2.58 -9.96 -4.99
N ASP A 83 2.61 -10.26 -6.29
CA ASP A 83 1.44 -10.72 -7.02
C ASP A 83 0.97 -12.10 -6.54
N LEU A 84 1.90 -13.00 -6.24
CA LEU A 84 1.66 -14.34 -5.69
C LEU A 84 1.11 -14.29 -4.26
N ILE A 85 1.72 -13.48 -3.37
CA ILE A 85 1.28 -13.29 -1.99
C ILE A 85 -0.17 -12.77 -1.92
N ALA A 86 -0.59 -11.96 -2.90
CA ALA A 86 -1.95 -11.43 -2.96
C ALA A 86 -3.01 -12.49 -3.32
N ILE A 87 -2.67 -13.46 -4.18
CA ILE A 87 -3.62 -14.49 -4.65
C ILE A 87 -3.59 -15.77 -3.80
N LEU A 88 -2.40 -16.15 -3.34
CA LEU A 88 -2.12 -17.45 -2.72
C LEU A 88 -2.98 -17.74 -1.48
N PRO A 89 -3.17 -16.81 -0.53
CA PRO A 89 -3.99 -17.08 0.65
C PRO A 89 -5.46 -17.38 0.31
N SER A 90 -5.97 -16.79 -0.78
CA SER A 90 -7.36 -16.99 -1.23
C SER A 90 -7.56 -18.40 -1.78
N TRP A 91 -6.60 -18.89 -2.56
CA TRP A 91 -6.61 -20.26 -3.11
C TRP A 91 -6.36 -21.33 -2.04
N ILE A 92 -5.47 -21.06 -1.07
CA ILE A 92 -5.23 -21.97 0.05
C ILE A 92 -6.49 -22.10 0.92
N GLY A 93 -7.23 -21.00 1.14
CA GLY A 93 -8.46 -20.99 1.95
C GLY A 93 -9.67 -21.72 1.34
N VAL A 94 -9.53 -22.29 0.14
CA VAL A 94 -10.52 -23.18 -0.50
C VAL A 94 -10.45 -24.59 0.08
N PHE A 95 -9.26 -25.04 0.43
CA PHE A 95 -9.06 -26.36 0.99
C PHE A 95 -9.60 -26.38 2.44
N ASP A 96 -10.61 -27.20 2.70
CA ASP A 96 -11.37 -27.21 3.96
C ASP A 96 -10.62 -27.95 5.09
N ILE A 97 -9.46 -27.40 5.45
CA ILE A 97 -8.65 -27.87 6.57
C ILE A 97 -8.75 -26.81 7.67
N ARG A 98 -9.03 -27.22 8.91
CA ARG A 98 -9.28 -26.32 10.05
C ARG A 98 -8.18 -25.25 10.25
N PHE A 99 -6.92 -25.61 9.97
CA PHE A 99 -5.77 -24.70 10.04
C PHE A 99 -5.74 -23.68 8.89
N LEU A 100 -6.26 -24.03 7.71
CA LEU A 100 -6.24 -23.18 6.52
C LEU A 100 -7.30 -22.07 6.52
N ARG A 101 -8.23 -22.11 7.48
CA ARG A 101 -9.23 -21.04 7.67
C ARG A 101 -8.57 -19.70 8.00
N PHE A 102 -7.41 -19.71 8.66
CA PHE A 102 -6.59 -18.52 8.92
C PHE A 102 -6.09 -17.85 7.61
N PHE A 103 -5.76 -18.62 6.58
CA PHE A 103 -5.27 -18.07 5.31
C PHE A 103 -6.33 -17.27 4.56
N ARG A 104 -7.61 -17.60 4.75
CA ARG A 104 -8.71 -16.83 4.16
C ARG A 104 -8.72 -15.38 4.66
N SER A 105 -8.25 -15.16 5.88
CA SER A 105 -8.14 -13.85 6.50
C SER A 105 -6.92 -13.05 6.01
N LEU A 106 -5.87 -13.73 5.53
CA LEU A 106 -4.68 -13.11 4.93
C LEU A 106 -4.94 -12.48 3.55
N ARG A 107 -6.19 -12.47 3.06
CA ARG A 107 -6.59 -11.69 1.88
C ARG A 107 -6.26 -10.20 1.98
N ILE A 108 -6.09 -9.69 3.20
CA ILE A 108 -5.60 -8.33 3.48
C ILE A 108 -4.26 -8.05 2.80
N LEU A 109 -3.42 -9.07 2.63
CA LEU A 109 -2.12 -8.98 2.00
C LEU A 109 -2.20 -8.60 0.51
N ARG A 110 -3.40 -8.59 -0.11
CA ARG A 110 -3.60 -8.02 -1.46
C ARG A 110 -3.15 -6.56 -1.56
N LEU A 111 -3.23 -5.80 -0.46
CA LEU A 111 -2.74 -4.42 -0.39
C LEU A 111 -1.23 -4.30 -0.55
N VAL A 112 -0.47 -5.38 -0.35
CA VAL A 112 0.98 -5.43 -0.63
C VAL A 112 1.26 -5.16 -2.12
N ARG A 113 0.30 -5.40 -3.02
CA ARG A 113 0.45 -5.00 -4.43
C ARG A 113 0.54 -3.49 -4.62
N ILE A 114 0.02 -2.64 -3.72
CA ILE A 114 0.15 -1.18 -3.82
C ILE A 114 1.63 -0.73 -3.84
N PHE A 115 2.53 -1.51 -3.24
CA PHE A 115 3.96 -1.24 -3.25
C PHE A 115 4.61 -1.51 -4.61
N ASN A 116 3.92 -2.21 -5.52
CA ASN A 116 4.36 -2.39 -6.89
C ASN A 116 4.27 -1.06 -7.63
N ASP A 117 5.41 -0.39 -7.77
CA ASP A 117 5.56 0.84 -8.52
C ASP A 117 5.00 0.71 -9.95
N ARG A 118 5.14 -0.42 -10.64
CA ARG A 118 4.58 -0.57 -12.00
C ARG A 118 3.07 -0.29 -12.12
N LEU A 119 2.29 -0.46 -11.03
CA LEU A 119 0.85 -0.12 -11.03
C LEU A 119 0.60 1.38 -11.11
N TRP A 120 1.48 2.18 -10.53
CA TRP A 120 1.37 3.63 -10.49
C TRP A 120 2.11 4.30 -11.66
N PHE A 121 3.18 3.67 -12.14
CA PHE A 121 4.19 4.31 -12.99
C PHE A 121 3.96 4.19 -14.50
N GLY A 122 2.85 3.62 -14.96
CA GLY A 122 2.51 3.62 -16.40
C GLY A 122 2.01 4.93 -16.98
N GLN A 123 2.07 6.05 -16.25
CA GLN A 123 1.47 7.25 -16.78
C GLN A 123 1.96 8.63 -16.34
N VAL A 124 2.95 8.81 -15.47
CA VAL A 124 3.32 10.20 -15.13
C VAL A 124 4.82 10.40 -14.97
N THR A 125 5.49 10.48 -16.12
CA THR A 125 6.58 11.45 -16.27
C THR A 125 6.02 12.84 -16.02
N SER A 126 6.49 13.49 -14.95
CA SER A 126 6.24 14.88 -14.54
C SER A 126 4.97 15.14 -13.72
N ALA A 127 5.10 15.17 -12.38
CA ALA A 127 4.56 16.24 -11.51
C ALA A 127 4.67 15.82 -10.04
N ASP A 128 5.28 16.67 -9.22
CA ASP A 128 5.45 16.50 -7.77
C ASP A 128 4.14 16.27 -6.97
N SER A 129 2.97 16.44 -7.59
CA SER A 129 1.67 16.29 -6.93
C SER A 129 1.25 14.85 -6.63
N LEU A 130 1.74 13.85 -7.39
CA LEU A 130 1.33 12.44 -7.20
C LEU A 130 2.19 11.67 -6.20
N ILE A 131 3.37 12.17 -5.87
CA ILE A 131 4.25 11.52 -4.90
C ILE A 131 3.66 11.66 -3.48
N LEU A 132 3.03 12.79 -3.14
CA LEU A 132 2.27 12.97 -1.89
C LEU A 132 1.18 11.89 -1.75
N LEU A 133 0.38 11.72 -2.82
CA LEU A 133 -0.68 10.72 -2.88
C LEU A 133 -0.12 9.30 -2.72
N ARG A 134 0.98 8.98 -3.43
CA ARG A 134 1.68 7.69 -3.32
C ARG A 134 2.16 7.42 -1.90
N ILE A 135 2.78 8.40 -1.25
CA ILE A 135 3.30 8.22 0.11
C ILE A 135 2.16 8.01 1.10
N LEU A 136 1.08 8.80 1.00
CA LEU A 136 -0.10 8.66 1.83
C LEU A 136 -0.72 7.27 1.66
N PHE A 137 -0.89 6.79 0.42
CA PHE A 137 -1.40 5.45 0.15
C PHE A 137 -0.47 4.35 0.65
N THR A 138 0.84 4.53 0.54
CA THR A 138 1.82 3.54 1.01
C THR A 138 1.76 3.42 2.54
N LEU A 139 1.76 4.55 3.26
CA LEU A 139 1.63 4.57 4.72
C LEU A 139 0.27 4.01 5.17
N GLY A 140 -0.81 4.42 4.52
CA GLY A 140 -2.15 3.90 4.78
C GLY A 140 -2.23 2.39 4.55
N ALA A 141 -1.63 1.87 3.48
CA ALA A 141 -1.59 0.44 3.19
C ALA A 141 -0.81 -0.35 4.26
N ILE A 142 0.34 0.16 4.73
CA ILE A 142 1.11 -0.47 5.82
C ILE A 142 0.24 -0.59 7.07
N ILE A 143 -0.34 0.54 7.51
CA ILE A 143 -1.19 0.58 8.70
C ILE A 143 -2.35 -0.40 8.55
N PHE A 144 -3.03 -0.38 7.40
CA PHE A 144 -4.19 -1.23 7.14
C PHE A 144 -3.83 -2.73 7.12
N ILE A 145 -2.68 -3.09 6.54
CA ILE A 145 -2.18 -4.48 6.56
C ILE A 145 -1.93 -4.94 7.99
N TYR A 146 -1.20 -4.17 8.79
CA TYR A 146 -0.93 -4.52 10.19
C TYR A 146 -2.21 -4.58 11.03
N SER A 147 -3.15 -3.66 10.80
CA SER A 147 -4.48 -3.64 11.43
C SER A 147 -5.24 -4.95 11.14
N GLY A 148 -5.20 -5.40 9.88
CA GLY A 148 -5.82 -6.67 9.51
C GLY A 148 -5.10 -7.87 10.12
N LEU A 149 -3.77 -7.88 10.14
CA LEU A 149 -3.00 -8.99 10.73
C LEU A 149 -3.24 -9.12 12.24
N ILE A 150 -3.19 -8.01 12.98
CA ILE A 150 -3.40 -8.02 14.42
C ILE A 150 -4.84 -8.39 14.77
N PHE A 151 -5.83 -7.86 14.04
CA PHE A 151 -7.24 -8.24 14.20
C PHE A 151 -7.42 -9.75 14.08
N GLN A 152 -6.77 -10.39 13.11
CA GLN A 152 -6.96 -11.82 12.85
C GLN A 152 -6.33 -12.73 13.92
N VAL A 153 -5.28 -12.25 14.57
CA VAL A 153 -4.61 -12.99 15.64
C VAL A 153 -5.27 -12.75 16.99
N GLU A 154 -5.72 -11.51 17.24
CA GLU A 154 -6.27 -11.10 18.53
C GLU A 154 -7.79 -11.24 18.63
N HIS A 155 -8.58 -11.00 17.58
CA HIS A 155 -10.05 -11.11 17.67
C HIS A 155 -10.55 -12.45 18.28
N PRO A 156 -9.95 -13.63 17.96
CA PRO A 156 -10.36 -14.89 18.58
C PRO A 156 -9.96 -15.04 20.06
N ARG A 157 -8.99 -14.26 20.56
CA ARG A 157 -8.40 -14.40 21.91
C ARG A 157 -8.68 -13.23 22.83
N ASN A 158 -8.85 -12.04 22.28
CA ASN A 158 -9.17 -10.78 22.93
C ASN A 158 -10.32 -10.09 22.18
N PRO A 159 -11.53 -10.68 22.19
CA PRO A 159 -12.68 -10.10 21.50
C PRO A 159 -13.19 -8.81 22.16
N ASP A 160 -12.84 -8.54 23.42
CA ASP A 160 -13.30 -7.35 24.15
C ASP A 160 -12.60 -6.07 23.68
N ASP A 161 -11.29 -6.14 23.43
CA ASP A 161 -10.52 -5.01 22.90
C ASP A 161 -10.51 -4.99 21.35
N PHE A 162 -10.48 -6.16 20.69
CA PHE A 162 -10.43 -6.26 19.23
C PHE A 162 -11.79 -6.71 18.66
N LYS A 163 -12.86 -5.95 18.91
CA LYS A 163 -14.23 -6.29 18.46
C LYS A 163 -14.37 -6.21 16.96
N THR A 164 -13.88 -5.13 16.36
CA THR A 164 -14.01 -4.82 14.94
C THR A 164 -12.66 -4.50 14.31
N PHE A 165 -12.63 -4.45 12.98
CA PHE A 165 -11.42 -3.98 12.28
C PHE A 165 -11.01 -2.57 12.69
N LEU A 166 -11.97 -1.70 13.05
CA LEU A 166 -11.65 -0.32 13.43
C LEU A 166 -10.91 -0.24 14.76
N ASP A 167 -11.16 -1.16 15.69
CA ASP A 167 -10.42 -1.21 16.97
C ASP A 167 -8.96 -1.63 16.73
N ALA A 168 -8.76 -2.59 15.81
CA ALA A 168 -7.42 -2.97 15.37
C ALA A 168 -6.70 -1.86 14.59
N LEU A 169 -7.44 -1.09 13.79
CA LEU A 169 -6.94 0.08 13.08
C LEU A 169 -6.52 1.18 14.06
N TYR A 170 -7.36 1.44 15.07
CA TYR A 170 -7.04 2.36 16.15
C TYR A 170 -5.74 1.95 16.86
N PHE A 171 -5.63 0.69 17.27
CA PHE A 171 -4.41 0.15 17.89
C PHE A 171 -3.18 0.32 17.00
N ALA A 172 -3.28 -0.03 15.71
CA ALA A 172 -2.18 0.09 14.76
C ALA A 172 -1.73 1.54 14.59
N VAL A 173 -2.68 2.48 14.46
CA VAL A 173 -2.37 3.92 14.35
C VAL A 173 -1.70 4.43 15.63
N VAL A 174 -2.27 4.18 16.80
CA VAL A 174 -1.72 4.66 18.10
C VAL A 174 -0.34 4.08 18.35
N THR A 175 -0.10 2.84 17.97
CA THR A 175 1.19 2.17 18.16
C THR A 175 2.24 2.64 17.14
N MET A 176 1.89 2.71 15.84
CA MET A 176 2.82 3.15 14.80
C MET A 176 3.18 4.64 14.90
N THR A 177 2.25 5.47 15.37
CA THR A 177 2.50 6.89 15.65
C THR A 177 3.22 7.11 16.98
N THR A 178 3.58 6.03 17.69
CA THR A 178 4.28 6.05 18.99
C THR A 178 3.53 6.80 20.10
N VAL A 179 2.21 7.00 19.96
CA VAL A 179 1.37 7.63 20.98
C VAL A 179 1.18 6.69 22.17
N GLY A 180 0.82 5.43 21.90
CA GLY A 180 0.81 4.36 22.90
C GLY A 180 -0.09 4.60 24.11
N TYR A 181 -1.38 4.91 23.92
CA TYR A 181 -2.32 5.11 25.03
C TYR A 181 -2.44 3.90 25.98
N GLY A 182 -2.22 2.69 25.47
CA GLY A 182 -2.21 1.46 26.27
C GLY A 182 -3.59 0.95 26.67
N ASP A 183 -4.66 1.50 26.07
CA ASP A 183 -6.05 1.12 26.27
C ASP A 183 -6.44 -0.15 25.50
N VAL A 184 -5.86 -0.36 24.31
CA VAL A 184 -5.99 -1.59 23.53
C VAL A 184 -4.61 -2.24 23.41
N THR A 185 -4.48 -3.51 23.83
CA THR A 185 -3.20 -4.24 23.72
C THR A 185 -3.38 -5.71 23.38
N PRO A 186 -2.45 -6.32 22.61
CA PRO A 186 -2.52 -7.73 22.29
C PRO A 186 -2.22 -8.60 23.51
N LEU A 187 -3.07 -9.60 23.74
CA LEU A 187 -2.89 -10.58 24.81
C LEU A 187 -2.08 -11.79 24.35
N SER A 188 -2.13 -12.14 23.06
CA SER A 188 -1.46 -13.33 22.56
C SER A 188 0.02 -13.10 22.23
N ASP A 189 0.83 -14.14 22.41
CA ASP A 189 2.27 -14.09 22.07
C ASP A 189 2.49 -13.78 20.58
N ALA A 190 1.64 -14.32 19.71
CA ALA A 190 1.66 -14.04 18.28
C ALA A 190 1.32 -12.57 17.97
N GLY A 191 0.33 -11.99 18.67
CA GLY A 191 -0.01 -10.57 18.53
C GLY A 191 1.08 -9.66 19.06
N ARG A 192 1.73 -10.02 20.18
CA ARG A 192 2.91 -9.31 20.69
C ARG A 192 4.07 -9.34 19.68
N GLY A 193 4.35 -10.50 19.10
CA GLY A 193 5.35 -10.64 18.04
C GLY A 193 5.03 -9.77 16.81
N LEU A 194 3.77 -9.76 16.38
CA LEU A 194 3.29 -8.88 15.30
C LEU A 194 3.47 -7.39 15.65
N THR A 195 3.18 -7.00 16.88
CA THR A 195 3.36 -5.62 17.36
C THR A 195 4.83 -5.19 17.33
N VAL A 196 5.76 -6.07 17.72
CA VAL A 196 7.21 -5.78 17.58
C VAL A 196 7.58 -5.54 16.12
N MET A 197 7.15 -6.42 15.21
CA MET A 197 7.40 -6.26 13.77
C MET A 197 6.76 -4.98 13.21
N MET A 198 5.56 -4.62 13.71
CA MET A 198 4.84 -3.41 13.35
C MET A 198 5.64 -2.16 13.76
N ILE A 199 6.14 -2.11 14.99
CA ILE A 199 6.95 -1.00 15.50
C ILE A 199 8.25 -0.86 14.71
N LEU A 200 8.98 -1.97 14.48
CA LEU A 200 10.22 -1.95 13.69
C LEU A 200 9.98 -1.41 12.27
N THR A 201 8.89 -1.83 11.64
CA THR A 201 8.51 -1.36 10.31
C THR A 201 8.11 0.12 10.31
N GLY A 202 7.38 0.55 11.34
CA GLY A 202 7.03 1.96 11.54
C GLY A 202 8.27 2.84 11.67
N ILE A 203 9.22 2.46 12.52
CA ILE A 203 10.48 3.18 12.73
C ILE A 203 11.33 3.22 11.45
N ALA A 204 11.38 2.12 10.69
CA ALA A 204 12.18 2.07 9.47
C ALA A 204 11.57 2.86 8.30
N LEU A 205 10.24 2.79 8.11
CA LEU A 205 9.58 3.33 6.92
C LEU A 205 9.00 4.73 7.13
N ILE A 206 8.35 5.02 8.26
CA ILE A 206 7.65 6.29 8.46
C ILE A 206 8.60 7.49 8.30
N PRO A 207 9.81 7.52 8.89
CA PRO A 207 10.73 8.66 8.72
C PRO A 207 11.14 8.89 7.26
N THR A 208 11.40 7.81 6.51
CA THR A 208 11.79 7.92 5.09
C THR A 208 10.65 8.54 4.26
N GLN A 209 9.43 8.09 4.51
CA GLN A 209 8.23 8.57 3.83
C GLN A 209 7.92 10.03 4.21
N VAL A 210 7.98 10.36 5.50
CA VAL A 210 7.80 11.73 6.00
C VAL A 210 8.87 12.67 5.46
N SER A 211 10.13 12.23 5.35
CA SER A 211 11.19 13.06 4.76
C SER A 211 10.93 13.38 3.28
N SER A 212 10.37 12.42 2.53
CA SER A 212 9.98 12.65 1.14
C SER A 212 8.75 13.57 1.04
N LEU A 213 7.80 13.47 1.96
CA LEU A 213 6.65 14.38 2.05
C LEU A 213 7.12 15.81 2.32
N ILE A 214 8.00 16.01 3.31
CA ILE A 214 8.52 17.32 3.67
C ILE A 214 9.25 17.95 2.48
N ARG A 215 10.15 17.22 1.79
CA ARG A 215 10.85 17.71 0.60
C ARG A 215 9.89 18.20 -0.48
N GLN A 216 8.75 17.56 -0.61
CA GLN A 216 7.76 17.89 -1.61
C GLN A 216 6.88 19.08 -1.23
N LEU A 217 6.48 19.17 0.03
CA LEU A 217 5.77 20.33 0.56
C LEU A 217 6.65 21.59 0.47
N VAL A 218 7.95 21.48 0.76
CA VAL A 218 8.92 22.58 0.57
C VAL A 218 9.00 22.99 -0.90
N LYS A 219 9.06 22.04 -1.83
CA LYS A 219 9.10 22.33 -3.28
C LYS A 219 7.84 23.04 -3.78
N VAL A 220 6.66 22.71 -3.24
CA VAL A 220 5.39 23.39 -3.58
C VAL A 220 5.31 24.77 -2.91
N SER A 221 5.85 24.91 -1.70
CA SER A 221 5.87 26.17 -0.96
C SER A 221 6.86 27.19 -1.52
N ASN A 222 7.86 26.76 -2.30
CA ASN A 222 8.80 27.68 -2.93
C ASN A 222 8.74 27.66 -4.48
N PRO A 223 7.67 28.24 -5.08
CA PRO A 223 7.53 28.30 -6.52
C PRO A 223 8.44 29.40 -7.09
N ARG A 224 9.54 28.98 -7.73
CA ARG A 224 10.46 29.77 -8.57
C ARG A 224 11.46 30.63 -7.78
N HIS A 225 12.66 30.09 -7.60
CA HIS A 225 13.85 30.93 -7.63
C HIS A 225 13.88 31.61 -9.02
N LEU A 226 13.62 32.91 -9.08
CA LEU A 226 13.93 33.67 -10.28
C LEU A 226 15.42 33.45 -10.57
N PRO A 227 15.81 33.17 -11.83
CA PRO A 227 17.22 33.09 -12.19
C PRO A 227 17.87 34.44 -11.89
N CYS A 228 19.02 34.41 -11.22
CA CYS A 228 19.76 35.61 -10.86
C CYS A 228 19.97 36.50 -12.09
N PRO A 229 19.63 37.81 -12.03
CA PRO A 229 19.76 38.72 -13.17
C PRO A 229 21.22 38.92 -13.60
N GLY A 230 22.19 38.70 -12.71
CA GLY A 230 23.62 38.86 -13.01
C GLY A 230 24.27 37.65 -13.69
N CYS A 231 23.99 36.43 -13.23
CA CYS A 231 24.70 35.23 -13.69
C CYS A 231 23.79 34.09 -14.19
N GLY A 232 22.47 34.26 -14.15
CA GLY A 232 21.49 33.26 -14.57
C GLY A 232 21.40 32.02 -13.66
N PHE A 233 22.07 32.02 -12.51
CA PHE A 233 22.00 30.93 -11.55
C PHE A 233 20.62 30.88 -10.89
N ALA A 234 19.96 29.73 -10.86
CA ALA A 234 18.55 29.59 -10.44
C ALA A 234 18.35 28.77 -9.15
N SER A 235 19.42 28.51 -8.39
CA SER A 235 19.35 27.69 -7.16
C SER A 235 19.78 28.53 -5.97
N HIS A 236 18.84 29.30 -5.41
CA HIS A 236 19.07 30.12 -4.22
C HIS A 236 18.48 29.45 -2.97
N ASP A 237 18.85 29.90 -1.76
CA ASP A 237 18.06 29.52 -0.57
C ASP A 237 16.79 30.39 -0.54
N ASP A 238 15.77 29.93 0.19
CA ASP A 238 14.45 30.56 0.25
C ASP A 238 14.50 32.00 0.81
N ASP A 239 15.50 32.31 1.63
CA ASP A 239 15.73 33.61 2.30
C ASP A 239 16.95 34.37 1.73
N ALA A 240 17.48 33.95 0.58
CA ALA A 240 18.67 34.55 0.00
C ALA A 240 18.41 35.96 -0.56
N LEU A 241 18.90 36.99 0.13
CA LEU A 241 18.95 38.39 -0.37
C LEU A 241 19.98 38.57 -1.51
N PHE A 242 20.96 37.67 -1.59
CA PHE A 242 22.07 37.75 -2.54
C PHE A 242 22.34 36.41 -3.23
N CYS A 243 22.74 36.45 -4.50
CA CYS A 243 23.10 35.27 -5.27
C CYS A 243 24.36 34.59 -4.72
N LYS A 244 24.25 33.32 -4.31
CA LYS A 244 25.36 32.48 -3.80
C LYS A 244 26.60 32.39 -4.70
N ARG A 245 26.44 32.53 -6.02
CA ARG A 245 27.53 32.38 -7.00
C ARG A 245 28.26 33.68 -7.34
N CYS A 246 27.54 34.80 -7.45
CA CYS A 246 28.08 36.06 -7.95
C CYS A 246 27.82 37.28 -7.04
N GLY A 247 27.07 37.13 -5.94
CA GLY A 247 26.79 38.20 -4.98
C GLY A 247 25.78 39.26 -5.44
N THR A 248 25.16 39.12 -6.62
CA THR A 248 24.12 40.05 -7.10
C THR A 248 22.88 40.00 -6.19
N ALA A 249 22.34 41.16 -5.84
CA ALA A 249 21.08 41.26 -5.08
C ALA A 249 19.94 40.59 -5.87
N LEU A 250 19.14 39.80 -5.16
CA LEU A 250 17.95 39.15 -5.69
C LEU A 250 16.76 39.97 -5.18
N ASP A 251 16.39 41.00 -5.95
CA ASP A 251 15.20 41.83 -5.68
C ASP A 251 13.89 41.10 -6.02
#